data_AF-A0A0S3RFR7-F1
#
_entry.id   AF-A0A0S3RFR7-F1
#
_cell.length_a   1.000
_cell.length_b   1.000
_cell.length_c   1.000
_cell.angle_alpha   90.00
_cell.angle_beta   90.00
_cell.angle_gamma   90.00
#
_symmetry.space_group_name_H-M   'P 1'
#
loop_
_entity.id
_entity.type
_entity.pdbx_description
1 polymer ?
#
loop_
_entity_poly.entity_id
_entity_poly.type
_entity_poly.pdbx_seq_one_letter_code
_entity_poly.pdbx_strand_id
1 'polypeptide(L)'
;MNAHFFCCFFLSLSSFHVSLATRERINPFSPKASLIRYWNTRVTNRPPIPHFLLAKASPLTPQHYAILNKLLNEKPKLYIPKLHQSLCSSPNLFCSFDDASNTHRLQRKNDDANFAVYNNKHFANYGSSKVDGVDSFKNYSNGLNANNDAFRRYSDSSTRRAEQFKNYADNGNVANTNFTSYGSAAAQSSSDFNNYDKTVNVPNLGFTTYDSGSSNHKLSFASYGNETNSGSQSFSSYGKRVIGGTSEFTNYASDANILQSHFNNYGDFSAGAANDSFKSYSFNGNNPRNDFKTYGAGSTGSANENFISYRNRANVGDDSFQSYAARSKSGTATFANYGMSFNVGNDSFAEYGKGATGKSSFGFKSYGLGRGFKVYNKDGASFSGYRNFSATSGRVVNKRVEQGKFFRESMMKEGNVILMPDIRDKMPARSFLPLTIASKLPFSSARIDEMRVLFDVREGSFTERVIVNALGECEREPSRGETKRCIASAEEMIEFAASVVGPSAVVRTTENVNGSGSSVMIVYLE
;
A
#
# COMPACT_ATOMS: atom_id res chain seq x y z
N MET A 1 19.69 0.71 -88.14
CA MET A 1 18.22 0.68 -88.03
C MET A 1 17.83 -0.66 -87.42
N ASN A 2 16.78 -0.66 -86.58
CA ASN A 2 16.26 -1.76 -85.74
C ASN A 2 16.93 -1.95 -84.38
N ALA A 3 16.43 -1.13 -83.45
CA ALA A 3 16.42 -1.41 -82.02
C ALA A 3 15.49 -2.61 -81.74
N HIS A 4 15.97 -3.60 -80.99
CA HIS A 4 15.11 -4.56 -80.31
C HIS A 4 15.25 -4.35 -78.80
N PHE A 5 14.14 -3.89 -78.23
CA PHE A 5 13.91 -3.63 -76.81
C PHE A 5 13.67 -4.97 -76.12
N PHE A 6 14.62 -5.44 -75.30
CA PHE A 6 14.40 -6.63 -74.46
C PHE A 6 13.79 -6.17 -73.14
N CYS A 7 12.50 -6.42 -72.97
CA CYS A 7 11.76 -6.11 -71.75
C CYS A 7 12.06 -7.19 -70.70
N CYS A 8 12.95 -6.91 -69.74
CA CYS A 8 13.15 -7.75 -68.57
C CYS A 8 11.99 -7.52 -67.58
N PHE A 9 11.06 -8.47 -67.53
CA PHE A 9 10.06 -8.58 -66.47
C PHE A 9 10.78 -8.88 -65.14
N PHE A 10 10.91 -7.87 -64.27
CA PHE A 10 11.24 -8.09 -62.87
C PHE A 10 10.01 -8.70 -62.18
N LEU A 11 10.00 -10.01 -62.01
CA LEU A 11 9.10 -10.68 -61.06
C LEU A 11 9.59 -10.33 -59.65
N SER A 12 8.98 -9.32 -59.03
CA SER A 12 9.12 -9.10 -57.59
C SER A 12 8.44 -10.27 -56.86
N LEU A 13 9.23 -11.26 -56.44
CA LEU A 13 8.82 -12.20 -55.40
C LEU A 13 8.63 -11.39 -54.12
N SER A 14 7.39 -10.96 -53.87
CA SER A 14 6.95 -10.49 -52.57
C SER A 14 7.15 -11.62 -51.57
N SER A 15 8.20 -11.53 -50.77
CA SER A 15 8.45 -12.38 -49.62
C SER A 15 7.28 -12.22 -48.64
N PHE A 16 6.28 -13.08 -48.76
CA PHE A 16 5.37 -13.30 -47.65
C PHE A 16 6.20 -13.90 -46.52
N HIS A 17 6.58 -13.06 -45.55
CA HIS A 17 6.94 -13.52 -44.21
C HIS A 17 5.68 -14.14 -43.61
N VAL A 18 5.42 -15.40 -43.95
CA VAL A 18 4.59 -16.26 -43.11
C VAL A 18 5.42 -16.47 -41.85
N SER A 19 5.11 -15.70 -40.81
CA SER A 19 5.54 -16.00 -39.45
C SER A 19 4.98 -17.38 -39.11
N LEU A 20 5.79 -18.40 -39.35
CA LEU A 20 5.52 -19.77 -38.95
C LEU A 20 5.54 -19.76 -37.42
N ALA A 21 4.39 -19.47 -36.81
CA ALA A 21 4.19 -19.71 -35.39
C ALA A 21 4.41 -21.21 -35.17
N THR A 22 5.60 -21.58 -34.68
CA THR A 22 5.84 -22.91 -34.14
C THR A 22 4.82 -23.12 -33.04
N ARG A 23 3.73 -23.84 -33.33
CA ARG A 23 2.86 -24.42 -32.30
C ARG A 23 3.77 -25.28 -31.45
N GLU A 24 4.20 -24.77 -30.29
CA GLU A 24 4.77 -25.62 -29.26
C GLU A 24 3.83 -26.82 -29.11
N ARG A 25 4.34 -28.03 -29.30
CA ARG A 25 3.57 -29.25 -29.03
C ARG A 25 3.40 -29.37 -27.52
N ILE A 26 2.42 -28.66 -26.97
CA ILE A 26 2.07 -28.74 -25.55
C ILE A 26 1.60 -30.17 -25.26
N ASN A 27 2.20 -30.81 -24.27
CA ASN A 27 1.76 -32.13 -23.83
C ASN A 27 0.29 -32.07 -23.37
N PRO A 28 -0.61 -32.89 -23.94
CA PRO A 28 -2.05 -32.83 -23.62
C PRO A 28 -2.36 -33.15 -22.16
N PHE A 29 -1.47 -33.82 -21.43
CA PHE A 29 -1.64 -34.15 -20.01
C PHE A 29 -1.02 -33.11 -19.07
N SER A 30 -0.47 -32.02 -19.59
CA SER A 30 0.07 -30.94 -18.76
C SER A 30 -1.05 -30.08 -18.14
N PRO A 31 -0.84 -29.49 -16.95
CA PRO A 31 -1.66 -28.43 -16.40
C PRO A 31 -1.97 -27.28 -17.37
N LYS A 32 -0.98 -26.82 -18.15
CA LYS A 32 -1.19 -25.80 -19.20
C LYS A 32 -2.22 -26.25 -20.24
N ALA A 33 -2.14 -27.49 -20.73
CA ALA A 33 -3.16 -28.04 -21.63
C ALA A 33 -4.54 -28.19 -20.97
N SER A 34 -4.57 -28.52 -19.67
CA SER A 34 -5.81 -28.58 -18.90
C SER A 34 -6.50 -27.22 -18.79
N LEU A 35 -5.75 -26.16 -18.52
CA LEU A 35 -6.26 -24.79 -18.48
C LEU A 35 -6.83 -24.36 -19.84
N ILE A 36 -6.15 -24.69 -20.94
CA ILE A 36 -6.64 -24.41 -22.30
C ILE A 36 -7.99 -25.09 -22.56
N ARG A 37 -8.11 -26.38 -22.18
CA ARG A 37 -9.40 -27.09 -22.27
C ARG A 37 -10.47 -26.45 -21.40
N TYR A 38 -10.12 -26.08 -20.17
CA TYR A 38 -11.05 -25.45 -19.23
C TYR A 38 -11.62 -24.16 -19.81
N TRP A 39 -10.76 -23.29 -20.34
CA TRP A 39 -11.16 -22.07 -21.04
C TRP A 39 -12.13 -22.35 -22.19
N ASN A 40 -11.79 -23.29 -23.08
CA ASN A 40 -12.60 -23.62 -24.26
C ASN A 40 -13.98 -24.21 -23.90
N THR A 41 -14.12 -24.80 -22.71
CA THR A 41 -15.39 -25.32 -22.21
C THR A 41 -16.24 -24.23 -21.54
N ARG A 42 -15.61 -23.25 -20.88
CA ARG A 42 -16.32 -22.21 -20.12
C ARG A 42 -16.60 -20.93 -20.91
N VAL A 43 -15.82 -20.65 -21.95
CA VAL A 43 -15.92 -19.44 -22.78
C VAL A 43 -16.44 -19.82 -24.18
N THR A 44 -17.72 -19.54 -24.45
CA THR A 44 -18.47 -20.10 -25.59
C THR A 44 -18.02 -19.58 -26.95
N ASN A 45 -17.54 -18.33 -27.04
CA ASN A 45 -17.08 -17.74 -28.30
C ASN A 45 -15.65 -18.15 -28.68
N ARG A 46 -14.98 -18.96 -27.82
CA ARG A 46 -13.61 -19.45 -28.00
C ARG A 46 -12.63 -18.40 -28.54
N PRO A 47 -12.59 -17.17 -27.99
CA PRO A 47 -11.55 -16.23 -28.37
C PRO A 47 -10.18 -16.85 -28.07
N PRO A 48 -9.14 -16.55 -28.86
CA PRO A 48 -7.78 -17.00 -28.58
C PRO A 48 -7.42 -16.65 -27.13
N ILE A 49 -6.92 -17.62 -26.37
CA ILE A 49 -6.48 -17.35 -25.00
C ILE A 49 -5.29 -16.38 -25.10
N PRO A 50 -5.37 -15.21 -24.47
CA PRO A 50 -4.29 -14.25 -24.56
C PRO A 50 -2.96 -14.84 -24.10
N HIS A 51 -1.89 -14.57 -24.84
CA HIS A 51 -0.57 -15.12 -24.56
C HIS A 51 -0.12 -14.85 -23.11
N PHE A 52 -0.43 -13.67 -22.57
CA PHE A 52 -0.09 -13.31 -21.20
C PHE A 52 -0.73 -14.24 -20.15
N LEU A 53 -1.99 -14.66 -20.35
CA LEU A 53 -2.68 -15.56 -19.42
C LEU A 53 -2.08 -16.97 -19.52
N LEU A 54 -1.77 -17.43 -20.73
CA LEU A 54 -1.08 -18.70 -20.95
C LEU A 54 0.35 -18.72 -20.39
N ALA A 55 1.04 -17.59 -20.40
CA ALA A 55 2.38 -17.45 -19.83
C ALA A 55 2.39 -17.54 -18.30
N LYS A 56 1.25 -17.29 -17.65
CA LYS A 56 1.05 -17.47 -16.20
C LYS A 56 0.52 -18.86 -15.82
N ALA A 57 0.24 -19.73 -16.79
CA ALA A 57 -0.19 -21.10 -16.53
C ALA A 57 0.95 -21.91 -15.91
N SER A 58 0.60 -22.91 -15.09
CA SER A 58 1.59 -23.75 -14.44
C SER A 58 2.54 -24.43 -15.43
N PRO A 59 3.88 -24.32 -15.26
CA PRO A 59 4.88 -24.97 -16.11
C PRO A 59 5.08 -26.45 -15.75
N LEU A 60 4.29 -27.01 -14.83
CA LEU A 60 4.40 -28.40 -14.40
C LEU A 60 4.32 -29.37 -15.60
N THR A 61 5.23 -30.33 -15.62
CA THR A 61 5.10 -31.51 -16.50
C THR A 61 4.04 -32.46 -15.95
N PRO A 62 3.49 -33.38 -16.76
CA PRO A 62 2.57 -34.40 -16.25
C PRO A 62 3.17 -35.23 -15.09
N GLN A 63 4.47 -35.51 -15.15
CA GLN A 63 5.20 -36.22 -14.10
C GLN A 63 5.28 -35.40 -12.81
N HIS A 64 5.74 -34.14 -12.89
CA HIS A 64 5.81 -33.27 -11.70
C HIS A 64 4.43 -33.03 -11.09
N TYR A 65 3.41 -32.85 -11.93
CA TYR A 65 2.02 -32.75 -11.50
C TYR A 65 1.57 -34.00 -10.71
N ALA A 66 1.84 -35.21 -11.23
CA ALA A 66 1.48 -36.45 -10.55
C ALA A 66 2.21 -36.64 -9.21
N ILE A 67 3.52 -36.33 -9.17
CA ILE A 67 4.32 -36.38 -7.93
C ILE A 67 3.75 -35.42 -6.89
N LEU A 68 3.54 -34.16 -7.28
CA LEU A 68 3.02 -33.14 -6.36
C LEU A 68 1.62 -33.49 -5.86
N ASN A 69 0.76 -33.99 -6.75
CA ASN A 69 -0.59 -34.45 -6.41
C ASN A 69 -0.58 -35.62 -5.41
N LYS A 70 0.39 -36.54 -5.54
CA LYS A 70 0.60 -37.63 -4.59
C LYS A 70 1.03 -37.09 -3.23
N LEU A 71 2.07 -36.25 -3.19
CA LEU A 71 2.61 -35.69 -1.94
C LEU A 71 1.55 -34.88 -1.17
N LEU A 72 0.70 -34.12 -1.85
CA LEU A 72 -0.38 -33.35 -1.21
C LEU A 72 -1.53 -34.21 -0.64
N ASN A 73 -1.62 -35.47 -1.06
CA ASN A 73 -2.60 -36.44 -0.56
C ASN A 73 -2.09 -37.26 0.63
N GLU A 74 -0.79 -37.24 0.91
CA GLU A 74 -0.19 -37.97 2.03
C GLU A 74 -0.66 -37.34 3.36
N LYS A 75 -0.97 -38.19 4.35
CA LYS A 75 -1.36 -37.80 5.70
C LYS A 75 -0.40 -38.42 6.73
N PRO A 76 0.02 -37.70 7.77
CA PRO A 76 -0.27 -36.29 8.06
C PRO A 76 0.46 -35.32 7.11
N LYS A 77 -0.08 -34.12 6.92
CA LYS A 77 0.58 -33.01 6.20
C LYS A 77 1.70 -32.41 7.07
N LEU A 78 2.69 -33.23 7.43
CA LEU A 78 3.89 -32.74 8.08
C LEU A 78 4.71 -31.93 7.06
N TYR A 79 5.56 -31.02 7.52
CA TYR A 79 6.56 -30.42 6.63
C TYR A 79 7.41 -31.55 6.03
N ILE A 80 7.28 -31.72 4.71
CA ILE A 80 8.14 -32.62 3.94
C ILE A 80 9.03 -31.68 3.12
N PRO A 81 10.34 -31.57 3.39
CA PRO A 81 11.25 -30.72 2.62
C PRO A 81 11.12 -30.94 1.11
N LYS A 82 10.87 -32.18 0.68
CA LYS A 82 10.58 -32.55 -0.72
C LYS A 82 9.29 -31.94 -1.26
N LEU A 83 8.22 -31.85 -0.46
CA LEU A 83 6.95 -31.22 -0.85
C LEU A 83 7.14 -29.70 -0.99
N HIS A 84 7.78 -29.05 -0.02
CA HIS A 84 8.09 -27.63 -0.09
C HIS A 84 8.95 -27.33 -1.34
N GLN A 85 10.05 -28.05 -1.53
CA GLN A 85 10.89 -27.91 -2.73
C GLN A 85 10.10 -28.12 -4.03
N SER A 86 9.24 -29.14 -4.08
CA SER A 86 8.41 -29.43 -5.26
C SER A 86 7.37 -28.33 -5.52
N LEU A 87 6.76 -27.77 -4.47
CA LEU A 87 5.81 -26.66 -4.56
C LEU A 87 6.47 -25.37 -5.04
N CYS A 88 7.70 -25.08 -4.62
CA CYS A 88 8.32 -23.78 -4.92
C CYS A 88 9.06 -23.77 -6.26
N SER A 89 9.72 -24.88 -6.62
CA SER A 89 10.52 -24.95 -7.84
C SER A 89 9.68 -25.27 -9.09
N SER A 90 8.98 -26.40 -9.08
CA SER A 90 8.43 -27.01 -10.30
C SER A 90 7.26 -26.23 -10.91
N PRO A 91 6.31 -25.68 -10.14
CA PRO A 91 5.27 -24.81 -10.69
C PRO A 91 5.71 -23.34 -10.78
N ASN A 92 6.96 -23.01 -10.40
CA ASN A 92 7.42 -21.63 -10.26
C ASN A 92 6.49 -20.83 -9.32
N LEU A 93 6.26 -21.35 -8.11
CA LEU A 93 5.49 -20.68 -7.07
C LEU A 93 6.44 -19.87 -6.19
N PHE A 94 6.09 -18.62 -5.91
CA PHE A 94 6.92 -17.78 -5.06
C PHE A 94 6.67 -18.08 -3.58
N CYS A 95 7.62 -18.73 -2.92
CA CYS A 95 7.45 -19.27 -1.57
C CYS A 95 8.17 -18.51 -0.44
N SER A 96 9.09 -17.59 -0.75
CA SER A 96 9.87 -16.89 0.28
C SER A 96 10.10 -15.44 -0.11
N PHE A 97 9.72 -14.53 0.78
CA PHE A 97 10.09 -13.12 0.75
C PHE A 97 11.27 -12.83 1.68
N ASP A 98 11.77 -13.82 2.42
CA ASP A 98 12.74 -13.65 3.49
C ASP A 98 14.20 -13.68 2.98
N ASP A 99 14.43 -14.13 1.74
CA ASP A 99 15.77 -14.25 1.13
C ASP A 99 16.40 -12.90 0.72
N ALA A 100 15.70 -11.77 0.92
CA ALA A 100 16.16 -10.43 0.56
C ALA A 100 17.20 -9.83 1.54
N SER A 101 17.91 -10.65 2.31
CA SER A 101 19.08 -10.18 3.05
C SER A 101 20.26 -9.94 2.09
N ASN A 102 20.24 -8.81 1.38
CA ASN A 102 21.41 -8.30 0.69
C ASN A 102 22.50 -8.00 1.73
N THR A 103 23.45 -8.93 1.84
CA THR A 103 24.62 -8.84 2.72
C THR A 103 25.63 -7.87 2.13
N HIS A 104 25.60 -6.60 2.55
CA HIS A 104 26.66 -5.65 2.25
C HIS A 104 27.26 -5.04 3.53
N ARG A 105 28.56 -5.28 3.71
CA ARG A 105 29.40 -4.93 4.87
C ARG A 105 29.52 -3.41 5.07
N LEU A 106 29.56 -3.02 6.35
CA LEU A 106 29.57 -1.65 6.89
C LEU A 106 30.83 -0.82 6.54
N GLN A 107 30.63 0.49 6.32
CA GLN A 107 31.61 1.55 6.63
C GLN A 107 30.90 2.74 7.31
N ARG A 108 31.45 3.22 8.42
CA ARG A 108 31.07 4.49 9.06
C ARG A 108 31.70 5.65 8.29
N LYS A 109 30.92 6.70 7.99
CA LYS A 109 31.45 7.99 7.51
C LYS A 109 30.91 9.11 8.40
N ASN A 110 31.83 9.93 8.90
CA ASN A 110 31.56 11.19 9.60
C ASN A 110 31.96 12.30 8.63
N ASP A 111 31.01 12.80 7.83
CA ASP A 111 31.07 14.08 7.10
C ASP A 111 29.63 14.42 6.68
N ASP A 112 29.32 15.70 6.46
CA ASP A 112 28.04 16.14 5.90
C ASP A 112 27.90 15.68 4.44
N ALA A 113 26.72 15.21 4.06
CA ALA A 113 26.54 14.56 2.76
C ALA A 113 25.13 14.71 2.17
N ASN A 114 25.08 14.82 0.85
CA ASN A 114 23.86 14.79 0.04
C ASN A 114 23.68 13.38 -0.53
N PHE A 115 22.79 12.60 0.09
CA PHE A 115 22.66 11.18 -0.19
C PHE A 115 21.62 10.94 -1.32
N ALA A 116 22.08 10.77 -2.56
CA ALA A 116 21.18 10.65 -3.72
C ALA A 116 20.41 9.32 -3.83
N VAL A 117 21.08 8.16 -3.68
CA VAL A 117 20.49 6.81 -3.72
C VAL A 117 21.30 5.86 -2.84
N TYR A 118 20.67 5.24 -1.85
CA TYR A 118 21.31 4.35 -0.88
C TYR A 118 20.39 3.18 -0.58
N ASN A 119 20.84 1.93 -0.68
CA ASN A 119 20.00 0.77 -0.38
C ASN A 119 20.61 -0.03 0.77
N ASN A 120 19.86 -0.16 1.86
CA ASN A 120 20.11 -1.07 2.97
C ASN A 120 21.59 -1.13 3.43
N LYS A 121 22.28 0.01 3.48
CA LYS A 121 23.58 0.10 4.15
C LYS A 121 23.27 0.03 5.64
N HIS A 122 23.86 -0.89 6.39
CA HIS A 122 23.57 -1.14 7.80
C HIS A 122 23.92 0.02 8.78
N PHE A 123 23.71 1.29 8.42
CA PHE A 123 23.91 2.41 9.33
C PHE A 123 22.65 2.57 10.18
N ALA A 124 22.80 2.43 11.50
CA ALA A 124 21.67 2.57 12.43
C ALA A 124 21.35 4.03 12.74
N ASN A 125 22.37 4.90 12.79
CA ASN A 125 22.28 6.26 13.29
C ASN A 125 23.05 7.23 12.41
N TYR A 126 22.55 8.44 12.21
CA TYR A 126 23.23 9.50 11.46
C TYR A 126 22.89 10.89 12.03
N GLY A 127 23.78 11.87 11.87
CA GLY A 127 23.53 13.28 12.20
C GLY A 127 23.45 13.64 13.70
N SER A 128 23.61 12.69 14.62
CA SER A 128 23.47 12.95 16.06
C SER A 128 24.53 13.91 16.61
N SER A 129 24.13 14.78 17.54
CA SER A 129 24.99 15.72 18.26
C SER A 129 25.80 16.67 17.38
N LYS A 130 25.34 16.93 16.15
CA LYS A 130 25.95 17.92 15.25
C LYS A 130 25.43 19.33 15.53
N VAL A 131 26.28 20.32 15.28
CA VAL A 131 25.97 21.75 15.40
C VAL A 131 26.07 22.36 14.01
N ASP A 132 25.03 23.11 13.63
CA ASP A 132 24.91 23.75 12.32
C ASP A 132 24.92 22.76 11.13
N GLY A 133 24.53 23.26 9.97
CA GLY A 133 24.59 22.52 8.70
C GLY A 133 23.27 21.90 8.25
N VAL A 134 23.33 21.29 7.08
CA VAL A 134 22.18 20.70 6.37
C VAL A 134 22.54 19.30 5.91
N ASP A 135 21.74 18.31 6.30
CA ASP A 135 21.87 16.94 5.79
C ASP A 135 20.59 16.56 5.05
N SER A 136 20.73 15.89 3.91
CA SER A 136 19.59 15.49 3.10
C SER A 136 19.73 14.08 2.52
N PHE A 137 18.68 13.29 2.67
CA PHE A 137 18.52 11.99 2.04
C PHE A 137 17.47 12.06 0.93
N LYS A 138 17.86 11.79 -0.31
CA LYS A 138 16.94 11.81 -1.45
C LYS A 138 16.21 10.48 -1.60
N ASN A 139 16.93 9.36 -1.62
CA ASN A 139 16.34 8.02 -1.72
C ASN A 139 17.12 7.02 -0.87
N TYR A 140 16.42 6.36 0.04
CA TYR A 140 16.95 5.31 0.90
C TYR A 140 16.09 4.05 0.76
N SER A 141 16.64 2.94 0.25
CA SER A 141 16.00 1.62 0.12
C SER A 141 14.76 1.58 -0.79
N ASN A 142 14.70 2.44 -1.79
CA ASN A 142 13.58 2.48 -2.73
C ASN A 142 13.57 1.27 -3.67
N GLY A 143 12.37 0.78 -4.02
CA GLY A 143 12.18 -0.24 -5.06
C GLY A 143 12.49 -1.67 -4.63
N LEU A 144 12.71 -1.94 -3.35
CA LEU A 144 13.04 -3.27 -2.84
C LEU A 144 11.79 -4.16 -2.75
N ASN A 145 11.91 -5.42 -3.20
CA ASN A 145 10.80 -6.38 -3.12
C ASN A 145 10.49 -6.81 -1.68
N ALA A 146 11.51 -6.98 -0.84
CA ALA A 146 11.35 -7.14 0.60
C ALA A 146 12.36 -6.23 1.31
N ASN A 147 11.90 -5.42 2.25
CA ASN A 147 12.70 -4.41 2.91
C ASN A 147 12.72 -4.56 4.43
N ASN A 148 13.91 -4.70 5.02
CA ASN A 148 14.17 -4.72 6.46
C ASN A 148 15.30 -3.74 6.81
N ASP A 149 14.98 -2.45 6.83
CA ASP A 149 16.02 -1.44 6.96
C ASP A 149 16.66 -1.37 8.36
N ALA A 150 17.97 -1.13 8.34
CA ALA A 150 18.76 -0.92 9.54
C ALA A 150 18.74 0.53 10.04
N PHE A 151 18.33 1.50 9.24
CA PHE A 151 18.38 2.92 9.63
C PHE A 151 17.28 3.26 10.63
N ARG A 152 17.69 3.60 11.87
CA ARG A 152 16.79 3.81 13.00
C ARG A 152 16.75 5.24 13.53
N ARG A 153 17.85 6.00 13.50
CA ARG A 153 17.93 7.29 14.23
C ARG A 153 18.60 8.39 13.42
N TYR A 154 17.96 9.55 13.29
CA TYR A 154 18.49 10.67 12.55
C TYR A 154 18.45 11.97 13.34
N SER A 155 19.60 12.62 13.48
CA SER A 155 19.76 13.98 14.04
C SER A 155 19.38 14.16 15.51
N ASP A 156 19.48 13.09 16.31
CA ASP A 156 19.25 13.21 17.75
C ASP A 156 20.22 14.18 18.42
N SER A 157 19.70 15.03 19.30
CA SER A 157 20.44 16.03 20.08
C SER A 157 21.28 17.00 19.22
N SER A 158 20.85 17.26 17.98
CA SER A 158 21.47 18.25 17.10
C SER A 158 21.06 19.68 17.49
N THR A 159 21.78 20.68 16.97
CA THR A 159 21.44 22.10 17.20
C THR A 159 21.58 22.92 15.93
N ARG A 160 20.60 23.78 15.64
CA ARG A 160 20.59 24.72 14.49
C ARG A 160 20.79 24.04 13.13
N ARG A 161 20.07 22.94 12.92
CA ARG A 161 20.20 22.10 11.72
C ARG A 161 18.96 22.13 10.86
N ALA A 162 19.14 21.89 9.56
CA ALA A 162 18.04 21.57 8.66
C ALA A 162 18.20 20.15 8.14
N GLU A 163 17.27 19.29 8.50
CA GLU A 163 17.27 17.88 8.14
C GLU A 163 16.19 17.60 7.11
N GLN A 164 16.55 16.92 6.03
CA GLN A 164 15.61 16.56 4.98
C GLN A 164 15.67 15.09 4.65
N PHE A 165 14.50 14.47 4.55
CA PHE A 165 14.34 13.10 4.10
C PHE A 165 13.28 13.04 3.02
N LYS A 166 13.67 12.89 1.76
CA LYS A 166 12.72 12.87 0.66
C LYS A 166 12.02 11.51 0.54
N ASN A 167 12.77 10.42 0.40
CA ASN A 167 12.17 9.09 0.21
C ASN A 167 12.89 8.04 1.07
N TYR A 168 12.13 7.42 1.97
CA TYR A 168 12.50 6.23 2.72
C TYR A 168 11.64 5.08 2.21
N ALA A 169 12.28 4.08 1.62
CA ALA A 169 11.69 2.82 1.16
C ALA A 169 10.49 2.96 0.22
N ASP A 170 10.47 4.02 -0.60
CA ASP A 170 9.40 4.25 -1.57
C ASP A 170 9.40 3.15 -2.65
N ASN A 171 8.21 2.82 -3.17
CA ASN A 171 8.04 1.91 -4.29
C ASN A 171 8.45 0.45 -4.00
N GLY A 172 8.41 0.02 -2.75
CA GLY A 172 8.67 -1.36 -2.33
C GLY A 172 7.48 -2.31 -2.54
N ASN A 173 7.66 -3.60 -2.25
CA ASN A 173 6.56 -4.58 -2.25
C ASN A 173 6.18 -5.01 -0.83
N VAL A 174 7.08 -5.62 -0.07
CA VAL A 174 6.84 -6.00 1.33
C VAL A 174 7.82 -5.27 2.23
N ALA A 175 7.34 -4.46 3.17
CA ALA A 175 8.21 -3.69 4.07
C ALA A 175 8.06 -4.14 5.52
N ASN A 176 9.16 -4.11 6.25
CA ASN A 176 9.24 -4.28 7.69
C ASN A 176 10.26 -3.28 8.21
N THR A 177 9.85 -2.02 8.24
CA THR A 177 10.72 -0.90 8.55
C THR A 177 10.30 -0.30 9.87
N ASN A 178 11.29 0.06 10.68
CA ASN A 178 11.03 0.73 11.95
C ASN A 178 12.04 1.85 12.11
N PHE A 179 11.55 3.09 12.22
CA PHE A 179 12.36 4.26 12.49
C PHE A 179 12.17 4.66 13.94
N THR A 180 13.25 4.65 14.72
CA THR A 180 13.20 4.89 16.16
C THR A 180 13.12 6.38 16.49
N SER A 181 13.99 7.22 15.92
CA SER A 181 13.96 8.65 16.26
C SER A 181 14.41 9.57 15.14
N TYR A 182 13.72 10.70 14.99
CA TYR A 182 14.11 11.78 14.10
C TYR A 182 14.10 13.09 14.89
N GLY A 183 15.25 13.73 15.04
CA GLY A 183 15.38 15.05 15.68
C GLY A 183 15.09 15.06 17.17
N SER A 184 15.14 13.90 17.86
CA SER A 184 14.84 13.84 19.29
C SER A 184 15.83 14.69 20.11
N ALA A 185 15.32 15.51 21.03
CA ALA A 185 16.08 16.45 21.86
C ALA A 185 16.93 17.46 21.08
N ALA A 186 16.59 17.74 19.82
CA ALA A 186 17.26 18.75 19.01
C ALA A 186 16.78 20.17 19.40
N ALA A 187 17.57 21.20 19.06
CA ALA A 187 17.27 22.59 19.40
C ALA A 187 17.40 23.53 18.20
N GLN A 188 16.40 24.39 17.98
CA GLN A 188 16.38 25.39 16.90
C GLN A 188 16.58 24.79 15.50
N SER A 189 16.04 23.60 15.24
CA SER A 189 16.24 22.84 14.00
C SER A 189 14.95 22.75 13.18
N SER A 190 15.09 22.33 11.91
CA SER A 190 13.99 22.18 10.95
C SER A 190 14.04 20.80 10.33
N SER A 191 13.01 19.98 10.57
CA SER A 191 12.95 18.59 10.14
C SER A 191 11.85 18.38 9.10
N ASP A 192 12.24 18.04 7.88
CA ASP A 192 11.32 17.70 6.80
C ASP A 192 11.43 16.22 6.41
N PHE A 193 10.30 15.50 6.43
CA PHE A 193 10.21 14.10 6.00
C PHE A 193 9.09 13.94 4.97
N ASN A 194 9.44 13.73 3.71
CA ASN A 194 8.44 13.68 2.65
C ASN A 194 7.75 12.33 2.58
N ASN A 195 8.47 11.22 2.35
CA ASN A 195 7.85 9.93 2.08
C ASN A 195 8.48 8.79 2.89
N TYR A 196 7.66 8.13 3.71
CA TYR A 196 8.00 6.90 4.44
C TYR A 196 7.16 5.74 3.90
N ASP A 197 7.82 4.78 3.23
CA ASP A 197 7.24 3.57 2.66
C ASP A 197 5.98 3.84 1.81
N LYS A 198 6.05 4.89 0.98
CA LYS A 198 5.00 5.23 0.02
C LYS A 198 4.97 4.17 -1.10
N THR A 199 3.79 3.90 -1.65
CA THR A 199 3.57 2.92 -2.75
C THR A 199 4.05 1.48 -2.43
N VAL A 200 4.13 1.13 -1.15
CA VAL A 200 4.45 -0.24 -0.70
C VAL A 200 3.19 -1.09 -0.68
N ASN A 201 3.22 -2.25 -1.32
CA ASN A 201 2.04 -3.13 -1.42
C ASN A 201 1.62 -3.70 -0.05
N VAL A 202 2.56 -4.26 0.72
CA VAL A 202 2.36 -4.89 2.03
C VAL A 202 3.31 -4.29 3.10
N PRO A 203 3.00 -3.10 3.63
CA PRO A 203 3.70 -2.50 4.77
C PRO A 203 3.56 -3.25 6.10
N ASN A 204 4.64 -3.24 6.87
CA ASN A 204 4.66 -3.36 8.33
C ASN A 204 5.57 -2.26 8.91
N LEU A 205 4.97 -1.11 9.21
CA LEU A 205 5.73 0.12 9.49
C LEU A 205 5.67 0.51 10.96
N GLY A 206 6.79 0.99 11.48
CA GLY A 206 6.86 1.61 12.80
C GLY A 206 7.63 2.91 12.78
N PHE A 207 7.10 3.95 13.41
CA PHE A 207 7.85 5.15 13.71
C PHE A 207 7.71 5.46 15.20
N THR A 208 8.79 5.50 15.96
CA THR A 208 8.70 5.72 17.41
C THR A 208 8.60 7.21 17.74
N THR A 209 9.62 8.02 17.45
CA THR A 209 9.59 9.45 17.78
C THR A 209 9.99 10.34 16.60
N TYR A 210 9.05 11.15 16.11
CA TYR A 210 9.37 12.29 15.25
C TYR A 210 9.37 13.54 16.09
N ASP A 211 10.55 13.88 16.56
CA ASP A 211 10.83 14.88 17.56
C ASP A 211 10.22 14.60 18.95
N SER A 212 11.03 14.82 19.98
CA SER A 212 10.67 14.65 21.37
C SER A 212 11.56 15.48 22.29
N GLY A 213 10.98 16.32 23.14
CA GLY A 213 11.75 17.13 24.10
C GLY A 213 12.63 18.21 23.45
N SER A 214 12.28 18.68 22.25
CA SER A 214 12.99 19.75 21.54
C SER A 214 12.47 21.14 21.89
N SER A 215 13.16 22.16 21.39
CA SER A 215 12.76 23.57 21.53
C SER A 215 12.86 24.34 20.22
N ASN A 216 11.86 25.19 19.96
CA ASN A 216 11.74 26.08 18.80
C ASN A 216 11.96 25.37 17.45
N HIS A 217 11.27 24.24 17.24
CA HIS A 217 11.45 23.40 16.06
C HIS A 217 10.44 23.70 14.95
N LYS A 218 10.83 23.47 13.69
CA LYS A 218 9.90 23.42 12.56
C LYS A 218 9.82 21.99 12.04
N LEU A 219 8.66 21.35 12.17
CA LEU A 219 8.46 19.93 11.83
C LEU A 219 7.50 19.80 10.66
N SER A 220 7.90 19.08 9.61
CA SER A 220 6.98 18.67 8.54
C SER A 220 7.12 17.19 8.19
N PHE A 221 5.98 16.53 8.00
CA PHE A 221 5.91 15.13 7.54
C PHE A 221 4.84 15.00 6.47
N ALA A 222 5.22 14.68 5.24
CA ALA A 222 4.28 14.76 4.11
C ALA A 222 3.48 13.47 3.87
N SER A 223 4.08 12.29 4.05
CA SER A 223 3.48 11.00 3.66
C SER A 223 4.02 9.82 4.45
N TYR A 224 3.14 9.10 5.14
CA TYR A 224 3.45 7.87 5.87
C TYR A 224 2.53 6.72 5.45
N GLY A 225 3.09 5.70 4.80
CA GLY A 225 2.38 4.50 4.36
C GLY A 225 1.17 4.77 3.45
N ASN A 226 1.34 5.67 2.48
CA ASN A 226 0.31 6.01 1.48
C ASN A 226 0.36 5.08 0.27
N GLU A 227 -0.78 4.96 -0.43
CA GLU A 227 -0.93 4.18 -1.67
C GLU A 227 -0.59 2.69 -1.49
N THR A 228 -0.98 2.13 -0.35
CA THR A 228 -0.67 0.74 0.04
C THR A 228 -1.87 -0.18 -0.21
N ASN A 229 -1.63 -1.48 -0.39
CA ASN A 229 -2.71 -2.42 -0.69
C ASN A 229 -3.28 -3.07 0.58
N SER A 230 -2.41 -3.59 1.44
CA SER A 230 -2.80 -4.20 2.72
C SER A 230 -1.64 -4.17 3.72
N GLY A 231 -1.88 -4.46 5.00
CA GLY A 231 -0.81 -4.54 6.00
C GLY A 231 -1.08 -3.69 7.24
N SER A 232 0.01 -3.33 7.92
CA SER A 232 -0.06 -2.63 9.21
C SER A 232 0.96 -1.51 9.33
N GLN A 233 0.60 -0.49 10.10
CA GLN A 233 1.51 0.59 10.43
C GLN A 233 1.20 1.24 11.77
N SER A 234 2.25 1.74 12.40
CA SER A 234 2.18 2.39 13.70
C SER A 234 3.06 3.64 13.78
N PHE A 235 2.59 4.67 14.48
CA PHE A 235 3.36 5.88 14.79
C PHE A 235 3.18 6.23 16.26
N SER A 236 4.28 6.22 17.03
CA SER A 236 4.19 6.28 18.50
C SER A 236 4.16 7.71 19.04
N SER A 237 4.86 8.67 18.44
CA SER A 237 4.80 10.07 18.85
C SER A 237 5.34 11.05 17.82
N TYR A 238 4.61 12.15 17.62
CA TYR A 238 5.03 13.29 16.82
C TYR A 238 5.02 14.55 17.70
N GLY A 239 6.14 15.24 17.82
CA GLY A 239 6.22 16.53 18.51
C GLY A 239 5.85 16.46 20.00
N LYS A 240 6.33 15.44 20.72
CA LYS A 240 6.00 15.24 22.14
C LYS A 240 6.89 16.08 23.06
N ARG A 241 6.32 16.79 24.02
CA ARG A 241 7.04 17.65 24.99
C ARG A 241 7.91 18.71 24.31
N VAL A 242 7.45 19.25 23.19
CA VAL A 242 8.17 20.30 22.45
C VAL A 242 7.89 21.66 23.07
N ILE A 243 8.88 22.55 23.08
CA ILE A 243 8.76 23.92 23.59
C ILE A 243 8.79 24.91 22.42
N GLY A 244 7.61 25.37 21.99
CA GLY A 244 7.45 26.29 20.87
C GLY A 244 7.82 25.69 19.50
N GLY A 245 7.29 26.27 18.43
CA GLY A 245 7.56 25.81 17.07
C GLY A 245 6.30 25.61 16.22
N THR A 246 6.44 24.93 15.09
CA THR A 246 5.30 24.59 14.23
C THR A 246 5.40 23.16 13.75
N SER A 247 4.29 22.42 13.82
CA SER A 247 4.21 21.02 13.42
C SER A 247 3.19 20.82 12.31
N GLU A 248 3.58 20.20 11.21
CA GLU A 248 2.66 19.82 10.15
C GLU A 248 2.80 18.33 9.75
N PHE A 249 1.69 17.60 9.81
CA PHE A 249 1.58 16.26 9.23
C PHE A 249 0.57 16.30 8.08
N THR A 250 1.00 16.00 6.85
CA THR A 250 0.12 16.12 5.68
C THR A 250 -0.73 14.87 5.49
N ASN A 251 -0.13 13.68 5.29
CA ASN A 251 -0.87 12.49 4.92
C ASN A 251 -0.39 11.23 5.64
N TYR A 252 -1.30 10.58 6.36
CA TYR A 252 -1.11 9.25 6.94
C TYR A 252 -2.11 8.30 6.27
N ALA A 253 -1.64 7.18 5.71
CA ALA A 253 -2.50 6.15 5.10
C ALA A 253 -3.41 6.62 3.94
N SER A 254 -3.05 7.69 3.22
CA SER A 254 -3.88 8.19 2.11
C SER A 254 -3.87 7.22 0.93
N ASP A 255 -5.02 7.06 0.28
CA ASP A 255 -5.21 6.18 -0.89
C ASP A 255 -4.87 4.70 -0.63
N ALA A 256 -4.90 4.27 0.64
CA ALA A 256 -4.65 2.90 1.05
C ALA A 256 -5.90 2.01 0.86
N ASN A 257 -5.71 0.74 0.50
CA ASN A 257 -6.82 -0.19 0.37
C ASN A 257 -7.27 -0.72 1.75
N ILE A 258 -6.55 -1.68 2.35
CA ILE A 258 -6.94 -2.29 3.64
C ILE A 258 -5.77 -2.27 4.62
N LEU A 259 -5.52 -1.07 5.15
CA LEU A 259 -4.40 -0.82 6.03
C LEU A 259 -4.87 -0.68 7.47
N GLN A 260 -4.25 -1.44 8.38
CA GLN A 260 -4.40 -1.23 9.81
C GLN A 260 -3.43 -0.16 10.29
N SER A 261 -3.97 0.89 10.89
CA SER A 261 -3.24 2.12 11.16
C SER A 261 -3.40 2.55 12.61
N HIS A 262 -2.29 2.60 13.35
CA HIS A 262 -2.27 3.03 14.74
C HIS A 262 -1.42 4.30 14.91
N PHE A 263 -1.96 5.33 15.56
CA PHE A 263 -1.24 6.57 15.83
C PHE A 263 -1.45 7.00 17.27
N ASN A 264 -0.36 7.08 18.04
CA ASN A 264 -0.47 7.15 19.48
C ASN A 264 -0.46 8.58 20.04
N ASN A 265 0.39 9.51 19.56
CA ASN A 265 0.25 10.91 20.00
C ASN A 265 0.81 11.91 19.00
N TYR A 266 0.16 13.07 18.94
CA TYR A 266 0.57 14.23 18.17
C TYR A 266 0.54 15.49 19.05
N GLY A 267 1.67 16.15 19.26
CA GLY A 267 1.74 17.43 19.98
C GLY A 267 1.50 17.33 21.50
N ASP A 268 1.60 16.14 22.09
CA ASP A 268 1.28 15.91 23.51
C ASP A 268 2.31 16.53 24.47
N PHE A 269 1.80 17.12 25.55
CA PHE A 269 2.56 17.76 26.64
C PHE A 269 3.48 18.90 26.18
N SER A 270 3.12 19.57 25.08
CA SER A 270 3.90 20.67 24.52
C SER A 270 3.65 21.99 25.26
N ALA A 271 4.67 22.84 25.29
CA ALA A 271 4.65 24.14 25.97
C ALA A 271 5.03 25.27 25.01
N GLY A 272 4.68 26.51 25.36
CA GLY A 272 4.89 27.68 24.47
C GLY A 272 3.87 27.75 23.32
N ALA A 273 3.87 28.85 22.58
CA ALA A 273 2.99 28.99 21.42
C ALA A 273 3.49 28.07 20.28
N ALA A 274 2.64 27.14 19.86
CA ALA A 274 2.88 26.28 18.71
C ALA A 274 1.71 26.40 17.71
N ASN A 275 1.96 26.17 16.43
CA ASN A 275 0.88 26.00 15.46
C ASN A 275 1.02 24.61 14.84
N ASP A 276 0.08 23.75 15.20
CA ASP A 276 0.16 22.33 14.99
C ASP A 276 -1.02 21.90 14.11
N SER A 277 -0.73 21.23 12.99
CA SER A 277 -1.75 20.78 12.06
C SER A 277 -1.54 19.37 11.53
N PHE A 278 -2.60 18.58 11.59
CA PHE A 278 -2.68 17.26 10.97
C PHE A 278 -3.74 17.29 9.86
N LYS A 279 -3.30 17.20 8.61
CA LYS A 279 -4.17 17.44 7.45
C LYS A 279 -5.02 16.23 7.09
N SER A 280 -4.47 15.02 7.11
CA SER A 280 -5.16 13.85 6.57
C SER A 280 -4.75 12.54 7.23
N TYR A 281 -5.72 11.85 7.83
CA TYR A 281 -5.62 10.47 8.31
C TYR A 281 -6.55 9.57 7.51
N SER A 282 -6.01 8.57 6.81
CA SER A 282 -6.74 7.55 6.03
C SER A 282 -7.75 8.14 5.04
N PHE A 283 -7.38 9.26 4.43
CA PHE A 283 -8.18 9.87 3.39
C PHE A 283 -8.22 8.97 2.19
N ASN A 284 -9.44 8.81 1.68
CA ASN A 284 -9.67 8.02 0.51
C ASN A 284 -9.24 6.55 0.61
N GLY A 285 -9.36 5.97 1.80
CA GLY A 285 -9.13 4.54 1.95
C GLY A 285 -10.26 3.69 1.34
N ASN A 286 -10.00 2.43 0.97
CA ASN A 286 -11.10 1.52 0.66
C ASN A 286 -11.77 1.04 1.96
N ASN A 287 -11.02 0.30 2.79
CA ASN A 287 -11.50 -0.20 4.07
C ASN A 287 -10.41 -0.06 5.14
N PRO A 288 -10.03 1.17 5.51
CA PRO A 288 -9.02 1.40 6.53
C PRO A 288 -9.54 0.99 7.91
N ARG A 289 -8.63 0.47 8.74
CA ARG A 289 -8.88 0.21 10.17
C ARG A 289 -7.97 1.09 11.00
N ASN A 290 -8.53 2.07 11.68
CA ASN A 290 -7.77 3.15 12.26
C ASN A 290 -7.95 3.25 13.77
N ASP A 291 -6.86 3.50 14.49
CA ASP A 291 -6.87 3.82 15.91
C ASP A 291 -5.95 5.00 16.18
N PHE A 292 -6.52 6.14 16.56
CA PHE A 292 -5.81 7.36 16.90
C PHE A 292 -6.03 7.69 18.37
N LYS A 293 -4.96 7.72 19.17
CA LYS A 293 -5.07 7.85 20.62
C LYS A 293 -5.19 9.31 21.07
N THR A 294 -4.16 10.13 20.91
CA THR A 294 -4.17 11.50 21.45
C THR A 294 -3.65 12.55 20.48
N TYR A 295 -4.28 13.72 20.53
CA TYR A 295 -3.84 14.91 19.82
C TYR A 295 -3.82 16.09 20.81
N GLY A 296 -2.68 16.72 21.02
CA GLY A 296 -2.51 17.92 21.84
C GLY A 296 -2.84 17.71 23.32
N ALA A 297 -2.69 16.51 23.85
CA ALA A 297 -3.09 16.21 25.22
C ALA A 297 -2.12 16.84 26.24
N GLY A 298 -2.66 17.56 27.23
CA GLY A 298 -1.88 18.14 28.32
C GLY A 298 -1.03 19.36 27.94
N SER A 299 -1.20 19.92 26.74
CA SER A 299 -0.41 21.05 26.26
C SER A 299 -0.75 22.36 26.98
N THR A 300 0.27 23.17 27.28
CA THR A 300 0.14 24.29 28.24
C THR A 300 0.32 25.69 27.63
N GLY A 301 0.62 25.82 26.34
CA GLY A 301 0.81 27.11 25.66
C GLY A 301 -0.39 27.54 24.80
N SER A 302 -0.45 28.83 24.43
CA SER A 302 -1.49 29.37 23.54
C SER A 302 -1.11 29.10 22.09
N ALA A 303 -1.67 28.02 21.56
CA ALA A 303 -1.37 27.42 20.28
C ALA A 303 -2.66 27.19 19.48
N ASN A 304 -2.56 27.14 18.15
CA ASN A 304 -3.66 26.67 17.30
C ASN A 304 -3.42 25.22 16.91
N GLU A 305 -4.37 24.37 17.28
CA GLU A 305 -4.38 22.93 17.06
C GLU A 305 -5.41 22.61 15.96
N ASN A 306 -5.00 22.03 14.84
CA ASN A 306 -5.90 21.84 13.70
C ASN A 306 -5.82 20.45 13.07
N PHE A 307 -6.87 19.65 13.28
CA PHE A 307 -7.07 18.37 12.61
C PHE A 307 -8.07 18.49 11.46
N ILE A 308 -7.62 18.36 10.22
CA ILE A 308 -8.46 18.69 9.07
C ILE A 308 -9.34 17.52 8.63
N SER A 309 -8.82 16.30 8.59
CA SER A 309 -9.54 15.18 7.99
C SER A 309 -9.17 13.84 8.59
N TYR A 310 -10.18 13.15 9.11
CA TYR A 310 -10.11 11.75 9.52
C TYR A 310 -11.04 10.90 8.64
N ARG A 311 -10.47 9.95 7.90
CA ARG A 311 -11.16 9.00 7.01
C ARG A 311 -12.16 9.65 6.02
N ASN A 312 -11.84 10.83 5.52
CA ASN A 312 -12.71 11.50 4.57
C ASN A 312 -12.62 10.83 3.19
N ARG A 313 -13.79 10.58 2.58
CA ARG A 313 -13.97 9.90 1.28
C ARG A 313 -13.50 8.45 1.21
N ALA A 314 -13.34 7.78 2.35
CA ALA A 314 -13.14 6.35 2.31
C ALA A 314 -14.41 5.62 1.84
N ASN A 315 -14.28 4.40 1.30
CA ASN A 315 -15.44 3.59 0.92
C ASN A 315 -16.20 3.09 2.16
N VAL A 316 -15.52 2.46 3.12
CA VAL A 316 -16.03 2.04 4.45
C VAL A 316 -14.90 2.18 5.49
N GLY A 317 -14.99 1.61 6.69
CA GLY A 317 -13.90 1.58 7.68
C GLY A 317 -14.35 1.23 9.10
N ASP A 318 -13.37 0.91 9.95
CA ASP A 318 -13.52 0.73 11.40
C ASP A 318 -12.51 1.62 12.14
N ASP A 319 -12.98 2.49 13.01
CA ASP A 319 -12.23 3.65 13.46
C ASP A 319 -12.45 3.99 14.94
N SER A 320 -11.34 4.28 15.61
CA SER A 320 -11.34 4.88 16.94
C SER A 320 -10.47 6.14 16.99
N PHE A 321 -11.04 7.20 17.55
CA PHE A 321 -10.34 8.41 17.95
C PHE A 321 -10.56 8.62 19.45
N GLN A 322 -9.52 8.48 20.26
CA GLN A 322 -9.69 8.44 21.71
C GLN A 322 -9.76 9.85 22.32
N SER A 323 -8.84 10.76 22.00
CA SER A 323 -8.79 12.05 22.69
C SER A 323 -8.23 13.18 21.84
N TYR A 324 -8.91 14.32 21.85
CA TYR A 324 -8.47 15.54 21.18
C TYR A 324 -8.44 16.71 22.17
N ALA A 325 -7.28 17.35 22.30
CA ALA A 325 -7.00 18.48 23.19
C ALA A 325 -7.42 18.28 24.66
N ALA A 326 -7.39 17.04 25.16
CA ALA A 326 -7.72 16.78 26.55
C ALA A 326 -6.69 17.40 27.50
N ARG A 327 -7.17 17.98 28.60
CA ARG A 327 -6.35 18.61 29.65
C ARG A 327 -5.44 19.74 29.15
N SER A 328 -5.75 20.36 28.01
CA SER A 328 -5.04 21.56 27.56
C SER A 328 -5.33 22.75 28.49
N LYS A 329 -4.40 23.71 28.59
CA LYS A 329 -4.54 24.88 29.49
C LYS A 329 -4.87 26.20 28.78
N SER A 330 -4.68 26.28 27.47
CA SER A 330 -5.02 27.46 26.66
C SER A 330 -4.97 27.12 25.17
N GLY A 331 -5.48 28.00 24.31
CA GLY A 331 -5.37 27.86 22.85
C GLY A 331 -6.68 27.45 22.17
N THR A 332 -6.64 27.32 20.85
CA THR A 332 -7.81 26.94 20.04
C THR A 332 -7.55 25.62 19.36
N ALA A 333 -8.49 24.67 19.48
CA ALA A 333 -8.38 23.38 18.81
C ALA A 333 -9.57 23.13 17.88
N THR A 334 -9.31 22.95 16.59
CA THR A 334 -10.34 22.74 15.58
C THR A 334 -10.22 21.39 14.88
N PHE A 335 -11.34 20.67 14.79
CA PHE A 335 -11.46 19.43 14.05
C PHE A 335 -12.42 19.62 12.87
N ALA A 336 -11.92 19.57 11.63
CA ALA A 336 -12.73 19.96 10.49
C ALA A 336 -13.67 18.85 9.97
N ASN A 337 -13.18 17.61 9.80
CA ASN A 337 -13.97 16.53 9.21
C ASN A 337 -13.69 15.17 9.85
N TYR A 338 -14.75 14.50 10.34
CA TYR A 338 -14.64 13.16 10.94
C TYR A 338 -15.51 12.11 10.24
N GLY A 339 -14.82 11.15 9.62
CA GLY A 339 -15.29 9.96 8.90
C GLY A 339 -16.43 10.22 7.92
N MET A 340 -16.17 11.16 7.01
CA MET A 340 -17.03 11.55 5.91
C MET A 340 -16.89 10.58 4.73
N SER A 341 -17.24 9.30 4.93
CA SER A 341 -17.11 8.21 3.95
C SER A 341 -18.32 8.03 3.04
N PHE A 342 -18.15 7.24 1.97
CA PHE A 342 -19.23 6.90 1.04
C PHE A 342 -20.27 5.96 1.65
N ASN A 343 -19.81 4.95 2.41
CA ASN A 343 -20.67 4.08 3.21
C ASN A 343 -20.42 4.31 4.70
N VAL A 344 -21.43 3.99 5.52
CA VAL A 344 -21.33 4.04 6.98
C VAL A 344 -20.30 3.00 7.45
N GLY A 345 -19.36 3.43 8.27
CA GLY A 345 -18.38 2.58 8.94
C GLY A 345 -18.69 2.45 10.44
N ASN A 346 -17.86 1.71 11.16
CA ASN A 346 -17.92 1.65 12.63
C ASN A 346 -16.96 2.69 13.20
N ASP A 347 -17.46 3.81 13.71
CA ASP A 347 -16.61 4.91 14.15
C ASP A 347 -16.89 5.29 15.61
N SER A 348 -15.83 5.53 16.38
CA SER A 348 -15.94 5.98 17.77
C SER A 348 -15.04 7.17 18.08
N PHE A 349 -15.61 8.22 18.68
CA PHE A 349 -14.86 9.37 19.18
C PHE A 349 -15.11 9.52 20.69
N ALA A 350 -14.09 9.27 21.51
CA ALA A 350 -14.30 9.18 22.95
C ALA A 350 -14.32 10.55 23.66
N GLU A 351 -13.28 11.38 23.50
CA GLU A 351 -13.12 12.58 24.33
C GLU A 351 -12.68 13.82 23.54
N TYR A 352 -13.38 14.93 23.74
CA TYR A 352 -13.09 16.21 23.09
C TYR A 352 -12.93 17.36 24.09
N GLY A 353 -11.70 17.88 24.23
CA GLY A 353 -11.38 18.96 25.19
C GLY A 353 -11.55 18.57 26.66
N LYS A 354 -11.74 17.29 26.98
CA LYS A 354 -12.08 16.81 28.33
C LYS A 354 -11.04 17.28 29.35
N GLY A 355 -11.50 17.95 30.41
CA GLY A 355 -10.64 18.45 31.48
C GLY A 355 -9.72 19.60 31.07
N ALA A 356 -9.91 20.19 29.90
CA ALA A 356 -9.19 21.40 29.52
C ALA A 356 -9.68 22.59 30.36
N THR A 357 -8.75 23.49 30.68
CA THR A 357 -8.98 24.65 31.54
C THR A 357 -8.46 25.93 30.86
N GLY A 358 -8.69 27.09 31.46
CA GLY A 358 -8.23 28.39 30.92
C GLY A 358 -9.05 28.91 29.72
N LYS A 359 -8.52 29.89 28.98
CA LYS A 359 -9.14 30.45 27.75
C LYS A 359 -8.93 29.50 26.56
N SER A 360 -9.52 28.31 26.65
CA SER A 360 -9.44 27.30 25.59
C SER A 360 -10.74 27.26 24.80
N SER A 361 -10.66 27.17 23.46
CA SER A 361 -11.84 27.03 22.59
C SER A 361 -11.69 25.82 21.68
N PHE A 362 -12.79 25.11 21.46
CA PHE A 362 -12.79 23.87 20.69
C PHE A 362 -13.87 23.92 19.61
N GLY A 363 -13.50 23.81 18.33
CA GLY A 363 -14.45 23.82 17.21
C GLY A 363 -14.48 22.52 16.38
N PHE A 364 -15.63 21.84 16.33
CA PHE A 364 -15.86 20.71 15.44
C PHE A 364 -16.70 21.14 14.24
N LYS A 365 -16.13 21.15 13.03
CA LYS A 365 -16.84 21.69 11.85
C LYS A 365 -17.84 20.71 11.25
N SER A 366 -17.47 19.44 11.07
CA SER A 366 -18.37 18.44 10.47
C SER A 366 -18.09 16.98 10.84
N TYR A 367 -19.15 16.21 11.06
CA TYR A 367 -19.13 14.77 11.34
C TYR A 367 -20.30 14.03 10.66
N GLY A 368 -20.10 12.74 10.36
CA GLY A 368 -21.07 11.87 9.68
C GLY A 368 -22.19 11.28 10.56
N LEU A 369 -23.07 10.48 9.96
CA LEU A 369 -24.24 9.86 10.60
C LEU A 369 -23.88 8.75 11.61
N GLY A 370 -24.64 8.63 12.70
CA GLY A 370 -24.53 7.55 13.70
C GLY A 370 -23.41 7.75 14.73
N ARG A 371 -22.84 8.95 14.80
CA ARG A 371 -21.60 9.22 15.54
C ARG A 371 -21.90 10.11 16.75
N GLY A 372 -21.71 9.56 17.94
CA GLY A 372 -21.77 10.31 19.20
C GLY A 372 -20.38 10.56 19.76
N PHE A 373 -20.13 11.79 20.21
CA PHE A 373 -19.02 12.08 21.12
C PHE A 373 -19.38 11.57 22.50
N LYS A 374 -18.57 10.68 23.10
CA LYS A 374 -18.89 10.14 24.43
C LYS A 374 -18.76 11.21 25.52
N VAL A 375 -17.73 12.05 25.44
CA VAL A 375 -17.44 13.12 26.41
C VAL A 375 -16.88 14.34 25.70
N TYR A 376 -17.36 15.53 26.05
CA TYR A 376 -16.78 16.80 25.59
C TYR A 376 -16.80 17.88 26.67
N ASN A 377 -15.96 18.90 26.51
CA ASN A 377 -15.96 20.07 27.38
C ASN A 377 -17.15 20.99 27.05
N LYS A 378 -18.04 21.21 28.01
CA LYS A 378 -19.22 22.07 27.81
C LYS A 378 -18.85 23.56 27.74
N ASP A 379 -17.73 23.92 28.33
CA ASP A 379 -17.24 25.30 28.41
C ASP A 379 -16.24 25.53 27.27
N GLY A 380 -16.74 25.96 26.11
CA GLY A 380 -15.92 26.35 24.95
C GLY A 380 -15.93 25.39 23.76
N ALA A 381 -16.64 24.25 23.83
CA ALA A 381 -16.88 23.42 22.65
C ALA A 381 -18.02 23.97 21.77
N SER A 382 -17.79 23.94 20.46
CA SER A 382 -18.77 24.29 19.43
C SER A 382 -18.82 23.21 18.35
N PHE A 383 -20.02 22.95 17.83
CA PHE A 383 -20.28 21.99 16.76
C PHE A 383 -21.03 22.71 15.63
N SER A 384 -20.39 22.89 14.48
CA SER A 384 -20.93 23.75 13.41
C SER A 384 -21.80 23.02 12.39
N GLY A 385 -21.69 21.69 12.27
CA GLY A 385 -22.41 20.97 11.21
C GLY A 385 -22.49 19.48 11.44
N TYR A 386 -23.71 18.96 11.44
CA TYR A 386 -23.99 17.55 11.26
C TYR A 386 -24.35 17.28 9.81
N ARG A 387 -23.84 16.20 9.22
CA ARG A 387 -24.19 15.84 7.84
C ARG A 387 -24.59 14.36 7.76
N ASN A 388 -25.86 14.15 7.47
CA ASN A 388 -26.42 12.84 7.13
C ASN A 388 -26.06 12.52 5.67
N PHE A 389 -25.02 11.73 5.45
CA PHE A 389 -24.72 11.18 4.13
C PHE A 389 -25.27 9.75 4.02
N SER A 390 -26.44 9.59 3.40
CA SER A 390 -26.52 8.72 2.23
C SER A 390 -26.18 9.66 1.08
N ALA A 391 -24.95 9.62 0.57
CA ALA A 391 -24.44 10.67 -0.31
C ALA A 391 -25.42 10.98 -1.45
N THR A 392 -26.16 12.10 -1.34
CA THR A 392 -26.92 12.65 -2.45
C THR A 392 -25.93 13.00 -3.53
N SER A 393 -26.29 12.65 -4.76
CA SER A 393 -25.59 12.87 -6.03
C SER A 393 -25.17 14.33 -6.23
N GLY A 394 -24.12 14.74 -5.53
CA GLY A 394 -23.38 15.97 -5.76
C GLY A 394 -22.12 15.62 -6.54
N ARG A 395 -21.94 16.29 -7.68
CA ARG A 395 -20.84 16.11 -8.62
C ARG A 395 -19.50 16.44 -7.95
N VAL A 396 -18.90 15.44 -7.31
CA VAL A 396 -17.58 15.52 -6.69
C VAL A 396 -16.74 14.41 -7.31
N VAL A 397 -16.40 14.62 -8.58
CA VAL A 397 -15.35 13.84 -9.27
C VAL A 397 -14.07 14.13 -8.53
N ASN A 398 -13.56 13.17 -7.78
CA ASN A 398 -12.24 13.30 -7.18
C ASN A 398 -11.47 12.00 -7.37
N LYS A 399 -10.34 12.15 -8.06
CA LYS A 399 -9.01 11.52 -7.97
C LYS A 399 -8.74 10.64 -6.73
N ARG A 400 -9.46 9.54 -6.55
CA ARG A 400 -9.54 8.90 -5.23
C ARG A 400 -9.85 7.38 -5.29
N VAL A 401 -9.38 6.75 -6.32
CA VAL A 401 -8.65 5.48 -6.22
C VAL A 401 -7.31 5.85 -6.87
N GLU A 402 -6.23 5.06 -6.76
CA GLU A 402 -5.17 5.18 -7.78
C GLU A 402 -5.88 5.26 -9.14
N GLN A 403 -5.82 6.42 -9.77
CA GLN A 403 -6.74 6.73 -10.87
C GLN A 403 -6.40 5.72 -11.99
N GLY A 404 -7.44 5.15 -12.62
CA GLY A 404 -7.29 4.05 -13.56
C GLY A 404 -7.22 2.64 -12.96
N LYS A 405 -7.15 2.46 -11.63
CA LYS A 405 -7.24 1.12 -11.01
C LYS A 405 -8.63 0.50 -11.15
N PHE A 406 -9.67 1.32 -11.06
CA PHE A 406 -11.02 0.98 -11.53
C PHE A 406 -11.44 1.99 -12.59
N PHE A 407 -12.08 1.52 -13.64
CA PHE A 407 -12.58 2.34 -14.72
C PHE A 407 -13.93 1.82 -15.20
N ARG A 408 -14.71 2.72 -15.79
CA ARG A 408 -15.91 2.35 -16.54
C ARG A 408 -15.51 2.05 -17.98
N GLU A 409 -16.26 1.19 -18.65
CA GLU A 409 -16.04 0.89 -20.07
C GLU A 409 -16.03 2.17 -20.94
N SER A 410 -16.88 3.15 -20.62
CA SER A 410 -16.91 4.43 -21.32
C SER A 410 -15.61 5.23 -21.25
N MET A 411 -14.74 4.97 -20.26
CA MET A 411 -13.43 5.59 -20.14
C MET A 411 -12.45 4.98 -21.15
N MET A 412 -12.63 3.72 -21.53
CA MET A 412 -11.77 2.98 -22.47
C MET A 412 -12.11 3.25 -23.94
N LYS A 413 -12.79 4.36 -24.25
CA LYS A 413 -13.07 4.82 -25.62
C LYS A 413 -11.93 5.70 -26.13
N GLU A 414 -11.72 5.65 -27.44
CA GLU A 414 -10.69 6.45 -28.13
C GLU A 414 -10.79 7.95 -27.82
N GLY A 415 -9.63 8.60 -27.74
CA GLY A 415 -9.50 10.02 -27.43
C GLY A 415 -9.61 10.36 -25.95
N ASN A 416 -10.07 9.43 -25.10
CA ASN A 416 -10.06 9.64 -23.65
C ASN A 416 -8.65 9.52 -23.07
N VAL A 417 -8.36 10.34 -22.06
CA VAL A 417 -7.13 10.28 -21.27
C VAL A 417 -7.42 9.64 -19.91
N ILE A 418 -6.66 8.60 -19.57
CA ILE A 418 -6.75 7.87 -18.31
C ILE A 418 -5.39 7.99 -17.60
N LEU A 419 -5.37 8.30 -16.30
CA LEU A 419 -4.17 8.07 -15.50
C LEU A 419 -4.06 6.56 -15.28
N MET A 420 -3.00 5.92 -15.73
CA MET A 420 -2.83 4.48 -15.57
C MET A 420 -2.14 4.18 -14.23
N PRO A 421 -2.63 3.21 -13.44
CA PRO A 421 -1.91 2.77 -12.26
C PRO A 421 -0.52 2.21 -12.63
N ASP A 422 0.38 2.14 -11.65
CA ASP A 422 1.66 1.47 -11.87
C ASP A 422 1.46 -0.06 -11.97
N ILE A 423 1.34 -0.56 -13.20
CA ILE A 423 1.12 -1.99 -13.49
C ILE A 423 2.41 -2.80 -13.64
N ARG A 424 3.58 -2.25 -13.30
CA ARG A 424 4.84 -2.99 -13.33
C ARG A 424 4.82 -4.12 -12.29
N ASP A 425 5.01 -5.37 -12.74
CA ASP A 425 5.15 -6.53 -11.84
C ASP A 425 6.52 -6.45 -11.14
N LYS A 426 6.52 -5.99 -9.88
CA LYS A 426 7.73 -5.85 -9.05
C LYS A 426 8.13 -7.15 -8.35
N MET A 427 7.33 -8.20 -8.53
CA MET A 427 7.59 -9.52 -7.95
C MET A 427 8.38 -10.42 -8.93
N PRO A 428 9.10 -11.42 -8.40
CA PRO A 428 9.66 -12.48 -9.22
C PRO A 428 8.57 -13.18 -10.07
N ALA A 429 8.99 -13.70 -11.22
CA ALA A 429 8.11 -14.46 -12.10
C ALA A 429 7.47 -15.62 -11.32
N ARG A 430 6.15 -15.77 -11.48
CA ARG A 430 5.36 -16.78 -10.76
C ARG A 430 4.18 -17.26 -11.61
N SER A 431 3.74 -18.48 -11.38
CA SER A 431 2.66 -19.11 -12.14
C SER A 431 1.49 -19.53 -11.26
N PHE A 432 0.31 -19.67 -11.84
CA PHE A 432 -0.84 -20.27 -11.17
C PHE A 432 -0.57 -21.76 -10.90
N LEU A 433 -1.05 -22.23 -9.76
CA LEU A 433 -1.21 -23.66 -9.52
C LEU A 433 -2.46 -24.16 -10.25
N PRO A 434 -2.45 -25.38 -10.82
CA PRO A 434 -3.67 -25.97 -11.37
C PRO A 434 -4.69 -26.24 -10.27
N LEU A 435 -5.97 -26.15 -10.63
CA LEU A 435 -7.11 -26.32 -9.72
C LEU A 435 -6.96 -27.48 -8.73
N THR A 436 -6.60 -28.67 -9.21
CA THR A 436 -6.47 -29.88 -8.37
C THR A 436 -5.37 -29.80 -7.30
N ILE A 437 -4.32 -29.02 -7.56
CA ILE A 437 -3.24 -28.80 -6.60
C ILE A 437 -3.64 -27.67 -5.65
N ALA A 438 -4.14 -26.56 -6.20
CA ALA A 438 -4.55 -25.39 -5.42
C ALA A 438 -5.63 -25.75 -4.37
N SER A 439 -6.63 -26.56 -4.74
CA SER A 439 -7.73 -26.95 -3.84
C SER A 439 -7.31 -27.85 -2.67
N LYS A 440 -6.09 -28.39 -2.69
CA LYS A 440 -5.53 -29.21 -1.59
C LYS A 440 -4.70 -28.41 -0.60
N LEU A 441 -4.34 -27.18 -0.96
CA LEU A 441 -3.64 -26.26 -0.08
C LEU A 441 -4.61 -25.72 0.99
N PRO A 442 -4.15 -25.51 2.23
CA PRO A 442 -4.97 -24.95 3.31
C PRO A 442 -5.14 -23.43 3.15
N PHE A 443 -5.58 -22.96 1.97
CA PHE A 443 -5.71 -21.54 1.63
C PHE A 443 -6.93 -20.89 2.31
N SER A 444 -6.80 -20.61 3.61
CA SER A 444 -7.78 -19.87 4.40
C SER A 444 -7.17 -19.32 5.68
N SER A 445 -7.65 -18.18 6.19
CA SER A 445 -7.19 -17.63 7.48
C SER A 445 -7.43 -18.60 8.64
N ALA A 446 -8.50 -19.42 8.59
CA ALA A 446 -8.81 -20.41 9.62
C ALA A 446 -7.81 -21.58 9.68
N ARG A 447 -6.95 -21.74 8.66
CA ARG A 447 -5.97 -22.82 8.54
C ARG A 447 -4.54 -22.30 8.36
N ILE A 448 -4.28 -21.09 8.87
CA ILE A 448 -2.97 -20.43 8.73
C ILE A 448 -1.83 -21.25 9.33
N ASP A 449 -2.06 -21.99 10.41
CA ASP A 449 -1.05 -22.85 11.03
C ASP A 449 -0.66 -24.02 10.14
N GLU A 450 -1.62 -24.64 9.44
CA GLU A 450 -1.32 -25.66 8.44
C GLU A 450 -0.53 -25.08 7.26
N MET A 451 -0.83 -23.84 6.86
CA MET A 451 -0.10 -23.14 5.81
C MET A 451 1.35 -22.86 6.23
N ARG A 452 1.56 -22.43 7.48
CA ARG A 452 2.89 -22.18 8.05
C ARG A 452 3.75 -23.44 8.00
N VAL A 453 3.20 -24.58 8.41
CA VAL A 453 3.90 -25.88 8.36
C VAL A 453 4.19 -26.31 6.92
N LEU A 454 3.22 -26.15 6.01
CA LEU A 454 3.37 -26.59 4.61
C LEU A 454 4.47 -25.82 3.86
N PHE A 455 4.60 -24.52 4.12
CA PHE A 455 5.52 -23.62 3.43
C PHE A 455 6.77 -23.25 4.25
N ASP A 456 6.99 -23.88 5.41
CA ASP A 456 8.13 -23.58 6.31
C ASP A 456 8.20 -22.09 6.70
N VAL A 457 7.04 -21.50 6.95
CA VAL A 457 6.90 -20.06 7.18
C VAL A 457 7.10 -19.78 8.66
N ARG A 458 8.12 -18.97 8.97
CA ARG A 458 8.38 -18.49 10.33
C ARG A 458 7.34 -17.45 10.74
N GLU A 459 6.90 -17.52 11.99
CA GLU A 459 6.06 -16.47 12.57
C GLU A 459 6.80 -15.14 12.62
N GLY A 460 6.10 -14.05 12.27
CA GLY A 460 6.65 -12.70 12.11
C GLY A 460 7.51 -12.50 10.86
N SER A 461 7.62 -13.48 9.95
CA SER A 461 8.40 -13.35 8.70
C SER A 461 7.73 -12.44 7.66
N PHE A 462 8.47 -12.02 6.63
CA PHE A 462 7.88 -11.33 5.47
C PHE A 462 6.87 -12.21 4.75
N THR A 463 7.24 -13.48 4.58
CA THR A 463 6.41 -14.47 3.89
C THR A 463 5.08 -14.66 4.62
N GLU A 464 5.10 -14.78 5.95
CA GLU A 464 3.87 -14.88 6.73
C GLU A 464 2.97 -13.67 6.55
N ARG A 465 3.53 -12.45 6.65
CA ARG A 465 2.74 -11.24 6.49
C ARG A 465 2.07 -11.17 5.13
N VAL A 466 2.75 -11.59 4.06
CA VAL A 466 2.14 -11.65 2.73
C VAL A 466 0.98 -12.65 2.71
N ILE A 467 1.16 -13.84 3.28
CA ILE A 467 0.10 -14.86 3.34
C ILE A 467 -1.11 -14.35 4.13
N VAL A 468 -0.89 -13.83 5.34
CA VAL A 468 -1.96 -13.32 6.21
C VAL A 468 -2.72 -12.17 5.55
N ASN A 469 -2.00 -11.20 4.97
CA ASN A 469 -2.64 -10.07 4.30
C ASN A 469 -3.35 -10.50 3.01
N ALA A 470 -2.79 -11.42 2.22
CA ALA A 470 -3.45 -11.94 1.04
C ALA A 470 -4.75 -12.67 1.38
N LEU A 471 -4.75 -13.51 2.42
CA LEU A 471 -5.95 -14.19 2.91
C LEU A 471 -6.98 -13.19 3.46
N GLY A 472 -6.54 -12.22 4.25
CA GLY A 472 -7.40 -11.14 4.75
C GLY A 472 -8.09 -10.35 3.64
N GLU A 473 -7.35 -10.00 2.58
CA GLU A 473 -7.92 -9.33 1.40
C GLU A 473 -8.89 -10.23 0.63
N CYS A 474 -8.55 -11.51 0.50
CA CYS A 474 -9.30 -12.48 -0.28
C CYS A 474 -10.63 -12.85 0.38
N GLU A 475 -10.61 -13.01 1.71
CA GLU A 475 -11.74 -13.42 2.55
C GLU A 475 -12.52 -12.25 3.13
N ARG A 476 -12.08 -11.00 2.94
CA ARG A 476 -12.85 -9.83 3.37
C ARG A 476 -14.25 -9.83 2.77
N GLU A 477 -15.23 -9.47 3.59
CA GLU A 477 -16.60 -9.16 3.19
C GLU A 477 -16.67 -8.25 1.95
N PRO A 478 -17.50 -8.58 0.95
CA PRO A 478 -17.69 -7.76 -0.22
C PRO A 478 -18.17 -6.35 0.15
N SER A 479 -17.67 -5.34 -0.55
CA SER A 479 -18.26 -4.00 -0.46
C SER A 479 -19.68 -3.98 -1.02
N ARG A 480 -20.48 -2.98 -0.66
CA ARG A 480 -21.87 -2.87 -1.13
C ARG A 480 -21.93 -2.85 -2.66
N GLY A 481 -22.58 -3.85 -3.26
CA GLY A 481 -22.69 -4.02 -4.71
C GLY A 481 -21.50 -4.74 -5.38
N GLU A 482 -20.48 -5.14 -4.61
CA GLU A 482 -19.38 -5.98 -5.08
C GLU A 482 -19.81 -7.46 -5.04
N THR A 483 -19.51 -8.21 -6.11
CA THR A 483 -19.50 -9.68 -6.06
C THR A 483 -18.06 -10.13 -5.93
N LYS A 484 -17.74 -10.86 -4.87
CA LYS A 484 -16.36 -11.28 -4.57
C LYS A 484 -16.33 -12.78 -4.27
N ARG A 485 -15.25 -13.43 -4.70
CA ARG A 485 -14.93 -14.81 -4.36
C ARG A 485 -13.42 -14.94 -4.17
N CYS A 486 -13.03 -15.61 -3.09
CA CYS A 486 -11.65 -15.98 -2.87
C CYS A 486 -11.30 -17.21 -3.72
N ILE A 487 -10.34 -17.09 -4.63
CA ILE A 487 -9.98 -18.11 -5.62
C ILE A 487 -8.47 -18.39 -5.56
N ALA A 488 -8.07 -19.64 -5.82
CA ALA A 488 -6.68 -20.06 -5.69
C ALA A 488 -6.05 -20.55 -7.01
N SER A 489 -6.84 -20.62 -8.09
CA SER A 489 -6.42 -21.12 -9.40
C SER A 489 -6.95 -20.29 -10.57
N ALA A 490 -6.31 -20.42 -11.73
CA ALA A 490 -6.76 -19.76 -12.96
C ALA A 490 -8.10 -20.33 -13.46
N GLU A 491 -8.35 -21.62 -13.25
CA GLU A 491 -9.61 -22.26 -13.59
C GLU A 491 -10.78 -21.67 -12.77
N GLU A 492 -10.61 -21.50 -11.47
CA GLU A 492 -11.61 -20.82 -10.62
C GLU A 492 -11.79 -19.36 -11.02
N MET A 493 -10.72 -18.67 -11.43
CA MET A 493 -10.81 -17.31 -11.96
C MET A 493 -11.67 -17.24 -13.21
N ILE A 494 -11.46 -18.17 -14.16
CA ILE A 494 -12.23 -18.26 -15.40
C ILE A 494 -13.70 -18.55 -15.08
N GLU A 495 -13.96 -19.50 -14.18
CA GLU A 495 -15.31 -19.87 -13.77
C GLU A 495 -16.04 -18.71 -13.10
N PHE A 496 -15.37 -18.03 -12.17
CA PHE A 496 -15.94 -16.87 -11.50
C PHE A 496 -16.23 -15.74 -12.49
N ALA A 497 -15.26 -15.38 -13.34
CA ALA A 497 -15.45 -14.34 -14.34
C ALA A 497 -16.61 -14.67 -15.30
N ALA A 498 -16.65 -15.88 -15.86
CA ALA A 498 -17.73 -16.32 -16.75
C ALA A 498 -19.10 -16.34 -16.05
N SER A 499 -19.15 -16.62 -14.74
CA SER A 499 -20.41 -16.56 -13.98
C SER A 499 -20.93 -15.14 -13.76
N VAL A 500 -20.05 -14.13 -13.76
CA VAL A 500 -20.41 -12.73 -13.48
C VAL A 500 -20.65 -11.94 -14.77
N VAL A 501 -19.76 -12.06 -15.76
CA VAL A 501 -19.84 -11.29 -17.03
C VAL A 501 -20.39 -12.11 -18.21
N GLY A 502 -20.70 -13.38 -17.98
CA GLY A 502 -21.23 -14.30 -18.99
C GLY A 502 -20.15 -15.09 -19.75
N PRO A 503 -20.55 -16.13 -20.50
CA PRO A 503 -19.63 -17.03 -21.19
C PRO A 503 -18.96 -16.41 -22.42
N SER A 504 -19.37 -15.21 -22.83
CA SER A 504 -18.74 -14.42 -23.90
C SER A 504 -17.62 -13.50 -23.39
N ALA A 505 -17.11 -13.75 -22.17
CA ALA A 505 -16.06 -12.96 -21.55
C ALA A 505 -14.82 -12.82 -22.45
N VAL A 506 -14.31 -11.59 -22.56
CA VAL A 506 -13.08 -11.27 -23.30
C VAL A 506 -12.03 -10.78 -22.31
N VAL A 507 -10.84 -11.35 -22.39
CA VAL A 507 -9.69 -10.93 -21.58
C VAL A 507 -8.82 -10.00 -22.41
N ARG A 508 -8.53 -8.81 -21.86
CA ARG A 508 -7.68 -7.79 -22.49
C ARG A 508 -6.43 -7.58 -21.65
N THR A 509 -5.32 -7.30 -22.32
CA THR A 509 -4.04 -6.90 -21.71
C THR A 509 -3.46 -5.74 -22.48
N THR A 510 -2.61 -4.95 -21.82
CA THR A 510 -1.66 -4.10 -22.53
C THR A 510 -0.55 -4.95 -23.12
N GLU A 511 0.04 -4.50 -24.24
CA GLU A 511 1.19 -5.16 -24.87
C GLU A 511 2.47 -5.01 -24.01
N ASN A 512 2.59 -3.86 -23.35
CA ASN A 512 3.71 -3.52 -22.49
C ASN A 512 3.22 -2.66 -21.31
N VAL A 513 4.16 -2.24 -20.46
CA VAL A 513 3.91 -1.40 -19.27
C VAL A 513 4.21 0.08 -19.53
N ASN A 514 4.40 0.51 -20.79
CA ASN A 514 4.66 1.91 -21.10
C ASN A 514 3.46 2.76 -20.69
N GLY A 515 3.74 3.91 -20.06
CA GLY A 515 2.69 4.77 -19.50
C GLY A 515 2.20 4.35 -18.11
N SER A 516 2.74 3.29 -17.50
CA SER A 516 2.47 2.94 -16.10
C SER A 516 2.77 4.12 -15.16
N GLY A 517 1.84 4.43 -14.26
CA GLY A 517 1.94 5.58 -13.35
C GLY A 517 1.84 6.95 -14.04
N SER A 518 1.48 7.00 -15.33
CA SER A 518 1.39 8.21 -16.14
C SER A 518 0.02 8.33 -16.81
N SER A 519 -0.31 9.52 -17.33
CA SER A 519 -1.53 9.71 -18.13
C SER A 519 -1.33 9.17 -19.54
N VAL A 520 -2.23 8.28 -19.97
CA VAL A 520 -2.24 7.65 -21.29
C VAL A 520 -3.52 8.02 -22.04
N MET A 521 -3.40 8.29 -23.33
CA MET A 521 -4.55 8.45 -24.22
C MET A 521 -4.91 7.10 -24.84
N ILE A 522 -6.20 6.77 -24.86
CA ILE A 522 -6.69 5.57 -25.51
C ILE A 522 -6.73 5.80 -27.01
N VAL A 523 -6.07 4.91 -27.76
CA VAL A 523 -6.06 4.85 -29.23
C VAL A 523 -6.49 3.46 -29.68
N TYR A 524 -7.22 3.34 -30.78
CA TYR A 524 -7.40 2.06 -31.45
C TYR A 524 -6.29 1.91 -32.50
N LEU A 525 -5.61 0.78 -32.48
CA LEU A 525 -4.75 0.39 -33.60
C LEU A 525 -5.69 -0.23 -34.64
N GLU A 526 -5.79 0.41 -35.80
CA GLU A 526 -6.47 -0.13 -36.98
C GLU A 526 -5.79 -1.40 -37.51
#